data_AF-A0A962GSJ9-F1
#
_entry.id   AF-A0A962GSJ9-F1
#
_cell.length_a   1.000
_cell.length_b   1.000
_cell.length_c   1.000
_cell.angle_alpha   90.00
_cell.angle_beta   90.00
_cell.angle_gamma   90.00
#
_symmetry.space_group_name_H-M   'P 1'
#
loop_
_entity.id
_entity.type
_entity.pdbx_description
1 polymer ?
#
loop_
_entity_poly.entity_id
_entity_poly.type
_entity_poly.pdbx_seq_one_letter_code
_entity_poly.pdbx_strand_id
1 'polypeptide(L)'
;MMTVNPQKKAILERIKRLEDALTKAQEFLETGAHAEWHGFQAWFVPKMKDGRVMPPHRKWVKNVFIRDCEKALHKAERTLDKFE
;
A
#
# COMPACT_ATOMS: atom_id res chain seq x y z
N MET A 1 3.28 26.69 -20.51
CA MET A 1 2.71 25.69 -19.59
C MET A 1 3.71 24.56 -19.47
N MET A 2 4.32 24.34 -18.30
CA MET A 2 5.25 23.22 -18.12
C MET A 2 4.43 21.93 -18.12
N THR A 3 4.54 21.16 -19.19
CA THR A 3 3.89 19.86 -19.32
C THR A 3 4.48 18.93 -18.26
N VAL A 4 3.76 18.72 -17.16
CA VAL A 4 4.11 17.69 -16.17
C VAL A 4 4.26 16.38 -16.94
N ASN A 5 5.44 15.78 -16.89
CA ASN A 5 5.67 14.49 -17.53
C ASN A 5 4.64 13.48 -16.96
N PRO A 6 3.75 12.92 -17.79
CA PRO A 6 2.70 12.02 -17.31
C PRO A 6 3.26 10.79 -16.59
N GLN A 7 4.47 10.36 -16.93
CA GLN A 7 5.18 9.27 -16.24
C GLN A 7 5.62 9.69 -14.83
N LYS A 8 6.17 10.90 -14.68
CA LYS A 8 6.54 11.47 -13.36
C LYS A 8 5.31 11.57 -12.45
N LYS A 9 4.18 12.04 -13.00
CA LYS A 9 2.91 12.11 -12.27
C LYS A 9 2.43 10.73 -11.80
N ALA A 10 2.48 9.72 -12.67
CA ALA A 10 2.08 8.35 -12.32
C ALA A 10 2.98 7.74 -11.23
N ILE A 11 4.28 8.04 -11.25
CA ILE A 11 5.22 7.60 -10.19
C ILE A 11 4.88 8.26 -8.86
N LEU A 12 4.63 9.58 -8.84
CA LEU A 12 4.23 10.30 -7.63
C LEU A 12 2.91 9.78 -7.05
N GLU A 13 1.91 9.51 -7.89
CA GLU A 13 0.66 8.88 -7.42
C GLU A 13 0.88 7.49 -6.86
N ARG A 14 1.81 6.72 -7.43
CA ARG A 14 2.18 5.40 -6.92
C ARG A 14 2.88 5.48 -5.57
N ILE A 15 3.80 6.43 -5.39
CA ILE A 15 4.45 6.71 -4.10
C ILE A 15 3.39 7.02 -3.05
N LYS A 16 2.50 7.99 -3.32
CA LYS A 16 1.43 8.39 -2.41
C LYS A 16 0.52 7.22 -1.99
N ARG A 17 0.18 6.33 -2.93
CA ARG A 17 -0.61 5.12 -2.63
C ARG A 17 0.13 4.12 -1.76
N LEU A 18 1.45 3.98 -1.92
CA LEU A 18 2.28 3.09 -1.12
C LEU A 18 2.47 3.61 0.30
N GLU A 19 2.66 4.91 0.46
CA GLU A 19 2.72 5.57 1.78
C GLU A 19 1.39 5.43 2.53
N ASP A 20 0.26 5.70 1.88
CA ASP A 20 -1.08 5.50 2.46
C ASP A 20 -1.30 4.04 2.88
N ALA A 21 -0.85 3.08 2.06
CA ALA A 21 -0.91 1.67 2.39
C ALA A 21 -0.03 1.29 3.59
N LEU A 22 1.16 1.90 3.74
CA LEU A 22 2.02 1.66 4.90
C LEU A 22 1.42 2.22 6.18
N THR A 23 0.87 3.44 6.14
CA THR A 23 0.17 4.06 7.28
C THR A 23 -1.00 3.19 7.75
N LYS A 24 -1.84 2.75 6.81
CA LYS A 24 -2.93 1.80 7.09
C LYS A 24 -2.42 0.47 7.65
N ALA A 25 -1.34 -0.08 7.10
CA ALA A 25 -0.77 -1.31 7.64
C ALA A 25 -0.30 -1.16 9.09
N GLN A 26 0.31 -0.03 9.44
CA GLN A 26 0.70 0.28 10.83
C GLN A 26 -0.52 0.42 11.73
N GLU A 27 -1.51 1.21 11.33
CA GLU A 27 -2.74 1.39 12.10
C GLU A 27 -3.49 0.06 12.33
N PHE A 28 -3.48 -0.85 11.34
CA PHE A 28 -4.04 -2.19 11.48
C PHE A 28 -3.23 -3.05 12.48
N LEU A 29 -1.90 -2.94 12.46
CA LEU A 29 -1.05 -3.66 13.39
C LEU A 29 -1.19 -3.15 14.83
N GLU A 30 -1.56 -1.89 15.03
CA GLU A 30 -1.79 -1.30 16.35
C GLU A 30 -3.21 -1.57 16.84
N THR A 31 -4.21 -1.13 16.09
CA THR A 31 -5.62 -1.11 16.51
C THR A 31 -6.41 -2.34 16.07
N GLY A 32 -5.95 -3.06 15.03
CA GLY A 32 -6.73 -4.09 14.37
C GLY A 32 -7.87 -3.55 13.49
N ALA A 33 -7.99 -2.23 13.31
CA ALA A 33 -9.00 -1.60 12.46
C ALA A 33 -8.75 -1.94 10.98
N HIS A 34 -9.76 -2.48 10.31
CA HIS A 34 -9.71 -2.86 8.89
C HIS A 34 -11.08 -2.82 8.21
N ALA A 35 -12.16 -2.54 8.97
CA ALA A 35 -13.53 -2.77 8.52
C ALA A 35 -14.03 -1.73 7.50
N GLU A 36 -13.41 -0.55 7.43
CA GLU A 36 -13.88 0.57 6.59
C GLU A 36 -12.88 1.01 5.51
N TRP A 37 -11.74 0.33 5.36
CA TRP A 37 -10.72 0.77 4.41
C TRP A 37 -10.99 0.25 3.00
N HIS A 38 -11.60 1.10 2.17
CA HIS A 38 -11.60 0.91 0.74
C HIS A 38 -10.17 1.00 0.19
N GLY A 39 -9.74 -0.04 -0.54
CA GLY A 39 -8.43 -0.09 -1.20
C GLY A 39 -7.29 -0.73 -0.37
N PHE A 40 -7.50 -1.05 0.91
CA PHE A 40 -6.55 -1.85 1.67
C PHE A 40 -6.75 -3.35 1.39
N GLN A 41 -6.50 -3.76 0.15
CA GLN A 41 -6.32 -5.16 -0.17
C GLN A 41 -4.88 -5.54 0.18
N ALA A 42 -4.63 -5.77 1.47
CA ALA A 42 -3.54 -6.67 1.85
C ALA A 42 -3.74 -7.95 1.02
N TRP A 43 -2.83 -8.24 0.09
CA TRP A 43 -2.93 -9.17 -1.06
C TRP A 43 -3.37 -10.62 -0.80
N PHE A 44 -3.97 -10.95 0.33
CA PHE A 44 -4.83 -12.11 0.41
C PHE A 44 -6.06 -11.92 -0.47
N VAL A 45 -6.33 -12.91 -1.31
CA VAL A 45 -7.66 -13.13 -1.88
C VAL A 45 -8.68 -12.95 -0.73
N PRO A 46 -9.70 -12.09 -0.87
CA PRO A 46 -10.66 -11.85 0.19
C PRO A 46 -11.27 -13.19 0.60
N LYS A 47 -10.90 -13.66 1.80
CA LYS A 47 -11.49 -14.87 2.37
C LYS A 47 -12.78 -14.48 3.07
N MET A 48 -13.89 -15.03 2.60
CA MET A 48 -15.14 -14.97 3.34
C MET A 48 -15.16 -16.09 4.37
N LYS A 49 -15.52 -15.76 5.61
CA LYS A 49 -15.85 -16.74 6.66
C LYS A 49 -17.14 -16.27 7.33
N ASP A 50 -18.15 -17.14 7.40
CA ASP A 50 -19.46 -16.83 8.00
C ASP A 50 -20.11 -15.55 7.43
N GLY A 51 -19.98 -15.32 6.12
CA GLY A 51 -20.54 -14.14 5.43
C GLY A 51 -19.80 -12.82 5.68
N ARG A 52 -18.65 -12.85 6.37
CA ARG A 52 -17.81 -11.66 6.64
C ARG A 52 -16.46 -11.78 5.92
N VAL A 53 -15.95 -10.65 5.41
CA VAL A 53 -14.58 -10.57 4.88
C VAL A 53 -13.61 -10.68 6.06
N MET A 54 -12.72 -11.67 6.02
CA MET A 54 -11.73 -11.83 7.07
C MET A 54 -10.65 -10.75 6.97
N PRO A 55 -10.21 -10.19 8.12
CA PRO A 55 -9.04 -9.33 8.13
C PRO A 55 -7.80 -10.06 7.58
N PRO A 56 -6.86 -9.33 6.99
CA PRO A 56 -5.55 -9.87 6.69
C PRO A 56 -4.86 -10.32 7.99
N HIS A 57 -4.09 -11.41 7.92
CA HIS A 57 -3.42 -11.93 9.11
C HIS A 57 -2.33 -10.96 9.60
N ARG A 58 -2.35 -10.51 10.87
CA ARG A 58 -1.38 -9.53 11.43
C ARG A 58 0.07 -9.91 11.16
N LYS A 59 0.43 -11.19 11.35
CA LYS A 59 1.80 -11.68 11.04
C LYS A 59 2.17 -11.54 9.57
N TRP A 60 1.21 -11.69 8.66
CA TRP A 60 1.45 -11.51 7.23
C TRP A 60 1.61 -10.03 6.90
N VAL A 61 0.75 -9.17 7.46
CA VAL A 61 0.88 -7.70 7.29
C VAL A 61 2.26 -7.23 7.76
N LYS A 62 2.69 -7.63 8.95
CA LYS A 62 3.98 -7.25 9.52
C LYS A 62 5.18 -7.75 8.72
N ASN A 63 5.17 -9.01 8.29
CA ASN A 63 6.39 -9.64 7.75
C ASN A 63 6.46 -9.67 6.22
N VAL A 64 5.32 -9.50 5.53
CA VAL A 64 5.22 -9.61 4.07
C VAL A 64 4.74 -8.29 3.49
N PHE A 65 3.54 -7.84 3.86
CA PHE A 65 2.92 -6.65 3.24
C PHE A 65 3.77 -5.40 3.38
N ILE A 66 4.12 -5.04 4.63
CA ILE A 66 4.93 -3.84 4.91
C ILE A 66 6.25 -3.91 4.14
N ARG A 67 6.95 -5.05 4.24
CA ARG A 67 8.23 -5.27 3.57
C ARG A 67 8.15 -5.12 2.05
N ASP A 68 7.09 -5.62 1.43
CA ASP A 68 6.91 -5.53 -0.02
C ASP A 68 6.48 -4.13 -0.46
N CYS A 69 5.66 -3.44 0.34
CA CYS A 69 5.33 -2.02 0.16
C CYS A 69 6.57 -1.13 0.26
N GLU A 70 7.43 -1.32 1.26
CA GLU A 70 8.69 -0.59 1.42
C GLU A 70 9.62 -0.79 0.22
N LYS A 71 9.78 -2.03 -0.26
CA LYS A 71 10.57 -2.30 -1.48
C LYS A 71 9.98 -1.62 -2.71
N ALA A 72 8.66 -1.64 -2.85
CA ALA A 72 7.97 -1.00 -3.96
C ALA A 72 8.11 0.53 -3.91
N LEU A 73 8.06 1.12 -2.71
CA LEU A 73 8.24 2.54 -2.46
C LEU A 73 9.66 2.95 -2.85
N HIS A 74 10.67 2.25 -2.32
CA HIS A 74 12.07 2.50 -2.65
C HIS A 74 12.37 2.34 -4.15
N LYS A 75 11.69 1.43 -4.84
CA LYS A 75 11.81 1.30 -6.30
C LYS A 75 11.15 2.48 -7.02
N ALA A 76 10.01 2.96 -6.55
CA ALA A 76 9.32 4.11 -7.13
C ALA A 76 10.12 5.41 -6.95
N GLU A 77 10.69 5.64 -5.77
CA GLU A 77 11.60 6.75 -5.46
C GLU A 77 12.82 6.74 -6.40
N ARG A 78 13.56 5.62 -6.46
CA ARG A 78 14.68 5.48 -7.41
C ARG A 78 14.30 5.65 -8.88
N THR A 79 13.03 5.41 -9.21
CA THR A 79 12.54 5.66 -10.56
C THR A 79 12.27 7.15 -10.76
N LEU A 80 11.73 7.84 -9.75
CA LEU A 80 11.51 9.27 -9.73
C LEU A 80 12.82 10.07 -9.85
N ASP A 81 13.88 9.65 -9.15
CA ASP A 81 15.23 10.25 -9.23
C ASP A 81 15.78 10.27 -10.66
N LYS A 82 15.36 9.33 -11.52
CA LYS A 82 15.79 9.29 -12.94
C LYS A 82 15.05 10.30 -13.83
N PHE A 83 14.03 10.97 -13.29
CA PHE A 83 13.28 12.04 -13.95
C PHE A 83 13.62 13.43 -13.39
N GLU A 84 14.61 13.52 -12.49
CA GLU A 84 15.22 14.78 -12.01
C GLU A 84 16.60 14.96 -12.64
#